data_AF-A0A848WBH3-F1
#
_entry.id   AF-A0A848WBH3-F1
#
_cell.length_a   1.000
_cell.length_b   1.000
_cell.length_c   1.000
_cell.angle_alpha   90.00
_cell.angle_beta   90.00
_cell.angle_gamma   90.00
#
_symmetry.space_group_name_H-M   'P 1'
#
loop_
_entity.id
_entity.type
_entity.pdbx_description
1 polymer ?
#
loop_
_entity_poly.entity_id
_entity_poly.type
_entity_poly.pdbx_seq_one_letter_code
_entity_poly.pdbx_strand_id
1 'polypeptide(L)'
;VRLIDALPPEIVRLDVEEIGLRRAGAPVPARKTEDAFAARLEIGVAIPKQLFVRGRGLDSEWQGNLRVFGTTADAEVTGQLSAVRGQFSFAGKTFKLAKGVIEIDERDGEFVALLDVQTEFTDDDFVANVNVTGPATKPEIGLTSTPELPRDEVLARILFGRGTGQLSPIEALQLAEAAATLSGVGGSSAGLLDKVRSTLGVDVLQVDAGEGDAGPSVRAGKYVAEGVFVGAKQGAGPGASAATVEIELTPNISLESEVGQTGRSRAGVNWQFNY
;
A
#
# COMPACT_ATOMS: atom_id res chain seq x y z
N VAL A 1 -4.21 62.85 -56.99
CA VAL A 1 -5.29 63.82 -57.31
C VAL A 1 -6.43 62.94 -57.82
N ARG A 2 -7.53 62.60 -57.15
CA ARG A 2 -8.47 63.16 -56.14
C ARG A 2 -9.36 61.95 -55.69
N LEU A 3 -10.13 61.87 -54.61
CA LEU A 3 -10.54 62.73 -53.50
C LEU A 3 -11.02 61.80 -52.35
N ILE A 4 -11.09 62.34 -51.13
CA ILE A 4 -11.52 61.75 -49.86
C ILE A 4 -13.04 62.01 -49.61
N ASP A 5 -13.60 61.26 -48.65
CA ASP A 5 -14.78 61.53 -47.79
C ASP A 5 -16.21 61.49 -48.35
N ALA A 6 -17.07 60.66 -47.76
CA ALA A 6 -17.95 61.08 -46.65
C ALA A 6 -18.85 59.93 -46.17
N LEU A 7 -18.90 59.71 -44.85
CA LEU A 7 -19.87 58.86 -44.14
C LEU A 7 -21.31 59.41 -44.27
N PRO A 8 -22.33 58.55 -44.16
CA PRO A 8 -23.49 58.90 -43.35
C PRO A 8 -23.45 58.22 -41.97
N PRO A 9 -23.94 58.93 -40.94
CA PRO A 9 -23.82 58.54 -39.53
C PRO A 9 -24.97 57.60 -39.12
N GLU A 10 -24.88 57.16 -37.87
CA GLU A 10 -25.97 56.54 -37.09
C GLU A 10 -26.26 55.07 -37.40
N ILE A 11 -25.44 54.22 -36.79
CA ILE A 11 -26.00 53.00 -36.21
C ILE A 11 -26.95 53.46 -35.10
N VAL A 12 -28.24 53.33 -35.35
CA VAL A 12 -29.29 53.43 -34.34
C VAL A 12 -28.94 52.43 -33.25
N ARG A 13 -28.51 52.93 -32.09
CA ARG A 13 -28.47 52.13 -30.86
C ARG A 13 -29.92 51.91 -30.47
N LEU A 14 -30.42 50.70 -30.74
CA LEU A 14 -31.60 50.21 -30.05
C LEU A 14 -31.24 50.11 -28.56
N ASP A 15 -31.93 50.88 -27.73
CA ASP A 15 -31.97 50.62 -26.29
C ASP A 15 -32.67 49.28 -26.10
N VAL A 16 -31.87 48.22 -26.02
CA VAL A 16 -32.37 46.91 -25.59
C VAL A 16 -32.57 47.01 -24.09
N GLU A 17 -33.82 47.18 -23.66
CA GLU A 17 -34.19 46.90 -22.29
C GLU A 17 -34.25 45.37 -22.14
N GLU A 18 -33.15 44.78 -21.66
CA GLU A 18 -33.07 43.35 -21.33
C GLU A 18 -33.92 43.07 -20.09
N ILE A 19 -35.22 42.86 -20.28
CA ILE A 19 -36.14 42.45 -19.22
C ILE A 19 -35.90 40.96 -18.94
N GLY A 20 -34.94 40.65 -18.06
CA GLY A 20 -34.70 39.28 -17.64
C GLY A 20 -33.27 38.89 -17.26
N LEU A 21 -32.30 39.81 -17.31
CA LEU A 21 -31.04 39.56 -16.61
C LEU A 21 -31.31 39.65 -15.11
N ARG A 22 -31.45 38.49 -14.46
CA ARG A 22 -31.11 38.35 -13.04
C ARG A 22 -29.82 39.12 -12.86
N ARG A 23 -29.87 40.23 -12.12
CA ARG A 23 -28.68 40.97 -11.67
C ARG A 23 -27.62 39.92 -11.39
N ALA A 24 -26.54 39.93 -12.16
CA ALA A 24 -25.30 39.34 -11.70
C ALA A 24 -25.13 39.93 -10.31
N GLY A 25 -25.37 39.10 -9.29
CA GLY A 25 -25.27 39.53 -7.91
C GLY A 25 -23.92 40.21 -7.80
N ALA A 26 -23.88 41.39 -7.16
CA ALA A 26 -22.63 42.04 -6.80
C ALA A 26 -21.65 40.93 -6.37
N PRO A 27 -20.38 40.94 -6.85
CA PRO A 27 -19.44 39.89 -6.52
C PRO A 27 -19.55 39.66 -5.03
N VAL A 28 -20.06 38.49 -4.65
CA VAL A 28 -20.24 38.14 -3.24
C VAL A 28 -18.85 38.37 -2.67
N PRO A 29 -18.66 39.32 -1.72
CA PRO A 29 -17.34 39.55 -1.18
C PRO A 29 -16.86 38.18 -0.75
N ALA A 30 -15.74 37.72 -1.31
CA ALA A 30 -15.15 36.44 -0.98
C ALA A 30 -15.21 36.37 0.54
N ARG A 31 -16.04 35.46 1.06
CA ARG A 31 -16.26 35.33 2.50
C ARG A 31 -14.85 35.24 3.03
N LYS A 32 -14.41 36.25 3.81
CA LYS A 32 -13.13 36.16 4.52
C LYS A 32 -13.22 34.79 5.16
N THR A 33 -12.39 33.86 4.71
CA THR A 33 -12.17 32.62 5.45
C THR A 33 -11.85 33.14 6.83
N GLU A 34 -12.80 33.02 7.75
CA GLU A 34 -12.55 33.38 9.14
C GLU A 34 -11.31 32.58 9.49
N ASP A 35 -10.24 33.28 9.87
CA ASP A 35 -8.95 32.66 10.18
C ASP A 35 -9.25 31.41 11.00
N ALA A 36 -8.91 30.24 10.45
CA ALA A 36 -9.23 28.96 11.07
C ALA A 36 -8.78 29.06 12.53
N PHE A 37 -9.70 28.83 13.47
CA PHE A 37 -9.46 29.03 14.89
C PHE A 37 -8.15 28.32 15.30
N ALA A 38 -7.10 29.12 15.48
CA ALA A 38 -5.74 28.66 15.78
C ALA A 38 -5.55 28.69 17.31
N ALA A 39 -6.09 27.68 17.99
CA ALA A 39 -5.84 27.53 19.41
C ALA A 39 -4.47 26.91 19.64
N ARG A 40 -3.78 27.40 20.67
CA ARG A 40 -2.56 26.76 21.18
C ARG A 40 -2.94 25.48 21.92
N LEU A 41 -2.23 24.41 21.63
CA LEU A 41 -2.39 23.10 22.28
C LEU A 41 -1.29 22.91 23.32
N GLU A 42 -1.67 22.35 24.48
CA GLU A 42 -0.77 21.80 25.49
C GLU A 42 -1.54 20.76 26.29
N ILE A 43 -1.56 19.54 25.77
CA ILE A 43 -2.40 18.44 26.27
C ILE A 43 -1.50 17.28 26.65
N GLY A 44 -1.55 16.88 27.93
CA GLY A 44 -0.96 15.64 28.39
C GLY A 44 -1.96 14.49 28.26
N VAL A 45 -1.57 13.42 27.57
CA VAL A 45 -2.37 12.20 27.40
C VAL A 45 -1.68 11.07 28.14
N ALA A 46 -2.26 10.68 29.28
CA ALA A 46 -1.81 9.51 30.02
C ALA A 46 -2.59 8.27 29.56
N ILE A 47 -1.88 7.22 29.16
CA ILE A 47 -2.43 5.98 28.63
C ILE A 47 -1.99 4.85 29.55
N PRO A 48 -2.68 4.64 30.69
CA PRO A 48 -2.23 3.67 31.68
C PRO A 48 -2.27 2.23 31.14
N LYS A 49 -3.29 1.88 30.34
CA LYS A 49 -3.52 0.58 29.66
C LYS A 49 -4.53 0.77 28.51
N GLN A 50 -4.94 -0.31 27.84
CA GLN A 50 -6.07 -0.36 26.90
C GLN A 50 -5.91 0.44 25.58
N LEU A 51 -4.69 0.86 25.22
CA LEU A 51 -4.43 1.28 23.84
C LEU A 51 -4.20 0.04 22.99
N PHE A 52 -5.19 -0.33 22.18
CA PHE A 52 -5.12 -1.50 21.32
C PHE A 52 -4.70 -1.12 19.91
N VAL A 53 -3.68 -1.80 19.38
CA VAL A 53 -3.26 -1.69 17.98
C VAL A 53 -3.59 -3.00 17.29
N ARG A 54 -4.45 -2.92 16.27
CA ARG A 54 -4.93 -4.06 15.50
C ARG A 54 -4.80 -3.81 14.00
N GLY A 55 -4.32 -4.80 13.27
CA GLY A 55 -4.25 -4.77 11.81
C GLY A 55 -2.93 -5.33 11.27
N ARG A 56 -2.95 -5.73 9.99
CA ARG A 56 -1.77 -6.30 9.30
C ARG A 56 -1.10 -7.45 10.08
N GLY A 57 -1.90 -8.25 10.78
CA GLY A 57 -1.43 -9.37 11.60
C GLY A 57 -1.09 -9.02 13.05
N LEU A 58 -0.95 -7.74 13.41
CA LEU A 58 -0.72 -7.32 14.79
C LEU A 58 -2.04 -7.25 15.59
N ASP A 59 -2.03 -7.79 16.80
CA ASP A 59 -3.01 -7.51 17.86
C ASP A 59 -2.24 -7.31 19.17
N SER A 60 -2.26 -6.09 19.69
CA SER A 60 -1.40 -5.71 20.81
C SER A 60 -2.01 -4.64 21.69
N GLU A 61 -1.62 -4.64 22.96
CA GLU A 61 -2.00 -3.64 23.96
C GLU A 61 -0.76 -2.86 24.40
N TRP A 62 -0.92 -1.54 24.48
CA TRP A 62 0.13 -0.58 24.76
C TRP A 62 -0.27 0.33 25.92
N GLN A 63 0.73 0.90 26.57
CA GLN A 63 0.61 1.92 27.61
C GLN A 63 1.67 3.00 27.38
N GLY A 64 1.50 4.19 27.93
CA GLY A 64 2.48 5.25 27.79
C GLY A 64 1.95 6.63 28.10
N ASN A 65 2.73 7.64 27.71
CA ASN A 65 2.35 9.04 27.87
C ASN A 65 2.71 9.78 26.58
N LEU A 66 1.76 10.57 26.09
CA LEU A 66 1.93 11.46 24.95
C LEU A 66 1.69 12.89 25.38
N ARG A 67 2.33 13.83 24.69
CA ARG A 67 2.09 15.26 24.80
C ARG A 67 1.73 15.77 23.42
N VAL A 68 0.61 16.48 23.33
CA VAL A 68 0.18 17.18 22.13
C VAL A 68 0.33 18.66 22.37
N PHE A 69 1.09 19.34 21.51
CA PHE A 69 1.36 20.77 21.63
C PHE A 69 1.37 21.46 20.26
N GLY A 70 1.77 22.73 20.20
CA GLY A 70 1.71 23.52 18.96
C GLY A 70 0.36 24.22 18.80
N THR A 71 -0.23 24.15 17.61
CA THR A 71 -1.53 24.76 17.32
C THR A 71 -2.51 23.77 16.70
N THR A 72 -3.79 24.10 16.67
CA THR A 72 -4.81 23.29 15.98
C THR A 72 -4.56 23.13 14.47
N ALA A 73 -3.76 24.01 13.86
CA ALA A 73 -3.36 23.93 12.45
C ALA A 73 -2.05 23.16 12.23
N ASP A 74 -1.24 23.02 13.28
CA ASP A 74 0.10 22.44 13.25
C ASP A 74 0.36 21.81 14.62
N ALA A 75 -0.20 20.62 14.81
CA ALA A 75 -0.22 19.92 16.09
C ALA A 75 0.96 18.95 16.16
N GLU A 76 1.80 19.15 17.17
CA GLU A 76 3.00 18.35 17.40
C GLU A 76 2.68 17.28 18.45
N VAL A 77 3.18 16.05 18.25
CA VAL A 77 2.98 14.94 19.20
C VAL A 77 4.33 14.37 19.59
N THR A 78 4.61 14.30 20.89
CA THR A 78 5.82 13.64 21.43
C THR A 78 5.46 12.68 22.55
N GLY A 79 6.28 11.65 22.76
CA GLY A 79 6.12 10.77 23.90
C GLY A 79 6.60 9.36 23.63
N GLN A 80 6.17 8.43 24.49
CA GLN A 80 6.59 7.05 24.40
C GLN A 80 5.43 6.11 24.71
N LEU A 81 5.34 5.04 23.94
CA LEU A 81 4.48 3.90 24.17
C LEU A 81 5.34 2.67 24.45
N SER A 82 4.87 1.82 25.35
CA SER A 82 5.48 0.52 25.66
C SER A 82 4.43 -0.57 25.53
N ALA A 83 4.84 -1.69 24.94
CA ALA A 83 4.01 -2.87 24.78
C ALA A 83 3.73 -3.50 26.13
N VAL A 84 2.46 -3.76 26.43
CA VAL A 84 2.01 -4.53 27.59
C VAL A 84 1.97 -6.01 27.24
N ARG A 85 1.38 -6.32 26.09
CA ARG A 85 1.25 -7.66 25.52
C ARG A 85 0.86 -7.57 24.07
N GLY A 86 1.03 -8.65 23.33
CA GLY A 86 0.51 -8.74 21.99
C GLY A 86 0.99 -9.97 21.26
N GLN A 87 0.48 -10.13 20.06
CA GLN A 87 0.89 -11.14 19.11
C GLN A 87 0.90 -10.57 17.70
N PHE A 88 1.77 -11.10 16.87
CA PHE A 88 1.88 -10.76 15.46
C PHE A 88 1.72 -12.04 14.64
N SER A 89 0.76 -12.04 13.71
CA SER A 89 0.49 -13.18 12.82
C SER A 89 1.03 -12.89 11.43
N PHE A 90 1.93 -13.74 10.95
CA PHE A 90 2.55 -13.62 9.64
C PHE A 90 2.82 -14.99 9.03
N ALA A 91 2.50 -15.18 7.74
CA ALA A 91 2.72 -16.45 7.02
C ALA A 91 2.17 -17.69 7.76
N GLY A 92 1.00 -17.55 8.41
CA GLY A 92 0.39 -18.62 9.19
C GLY A 92 1.12 -18.97 10.50
N LYS A 93 2.09 -18.16 10.93
CA LYS A 93 2.81 -18.27 12.19
C LYS A 93 2.41 -17.15 13.13
N THR A 94 2.41 -17.44 14.43
CA THR A 94 2.13 -16.46 15.47
C THR A 94 3.39 -16.19 16.27
N PHE A 95 3.77 -14.93 16.35
CA PHE A 95 4.88 -14.41 17.10
C PHE A 95 4.33 -13.71 18.34
N LYS A 96 4.90 -14.00 19.51
CA LYS A 96 4.58 -13.30 20.75
C LYS A 96 5.32 -11.99 20.80
N LEU A 97 4.63 -10.89 21.09
CA LEU A 97 5.28 -9.61 21.37
C LEU A 97 5.95 -9.69 22.74
N ALA A 98 7.27 -9.83 22.77
CA ALA A 98 8.04 -10.01 23.99
C ALA A 98 8.37 -8.66 24.64
N LYS A 99 8.79 -7.69 23.82
CA LYS A 99 9.10 -6.31 24.23
C LYS A 99 8.73 -5.35 23.10
N GLY A 100 8.40 -4.11 23.44
CA GLY A 100 8.16 -3.08 22.44
C GLY A 100 8.18 -1.70 23.06
N VAL A 101 8.95 -0.81 22.46
CA VAL A 101 8.94 0.62 22.73
C VAL A 101 8.74 1.34 21.40
N ILE A 102 7.84 2.32 21.41
CA ILE A 102 7.65 3.25 20.31
C ILE A 102 7.89 4.63 20.88
N GLU A 103 8.94 5.28 20.40
CA GLU A 103 9.20 6.68 20.69
C GLU A 103 8.60 7.53 19.57
N ILE A 104 7.78 8.49 19.96
CA ILE A 104 7.13 9.42 19.05
C ILE A 104 7.81 10.76 19.26
N ASP A 105 8.37 11.28 18.17
CA ASP A 105 9.10 12.53 18.13
C ASP A 105 8.71 13.31 16.87
N GLU A 106 9.10 14.58 16.84
CA GLU A 106 8.98 15.41 15.65
C GLU A 106 10.38 15.84 15.20
N ARG A 107 10.67 15.67 13.92
CA ARG A 107 11.93 16.10 13.33
C ARG A 107 11.66 16.84 12.04
N ASP A 108 12.16 18.07 11.95
CA ASP A 108 12.03 18.93 10.78
C ASP A 108 10.58 19.15 10.31
N GLY A 109 9.61 19.18 11.24
CA GLY A 109 8.19 19.33 10.93
C GLY A 109 7.49 18.04 10.50
N GLU A 110 8.18 16.89 10.58
CA GLU A 110 7.61 15.58 10.27
C GLU A 110 7.48 14.72 11.52
N PHE A 111 6.34 14.03 11.62
CA PHE A 111 6.09 13.02 12.63
C PHE A 111 7.02 11.81 12.42
N VAL A 112 7.82 11.48 13.42
CA VAL A 112 8.74 10.33 13.39
C VAL A 112 8.41 9.38 14.54
N ALA A 113 8.06 8.14 14.19
CA ALA A 113 7.95 7.05 15.15
C ALA A 113 9.19 6.16 15.07
N LEU A 114 9.97 6.09 16.14
CA LEU A 114 11.10 5.17 16.27
C LEU A 114 10.63 3.89 16.97
N LEU A 115 10.91 2.76 16.34
CA LEU A 115 10.55 1.44 16.83
C LEU A 115 11.75 0.81 17.53
N ASP A 116 11.50 0.14 18.63
CA ASP A 116 12.37 -0.88 19.24
C ASP A 116 11.47 -2.01 19.75
N VAL A 117 11.22 -2.99 18.88
CA VAL A 117 10.22 -4.03 19.09
C VAL A 117 10.86 -5.40 18.91
N GLN A 118 10.64 -6.29 19.88
CA GLN A 118 11.08 -7.68 19.84
C GLN A 118 9.87 -8.61 19.87
N THR A 119 9.79 -9.47 18.86
CA THR A 119 8.83 -10.57 18.81
C THR A 119 9.53 -11.92 18.85
N GLU A 120 8.88 -12.91 19.43
CA GLU A 120 9.41 -14.25 19.66
C GLU A 120 8.55 -15.29 18.94
N PHE A 121 9.18 -16.15 18.17
CA PHE A 121 8.58 -17.36 17.62
C PHE A 121 9.19 -18.57 18.32
N THR A 122 8.34 -19.46 18.81
CA THR A 122 8.76 -20.67 19.52
C THR A 122 8.27 -21.89 18.75
N ASP A 123 9.20 -22.80 18.52
CA ASP A 123 8.97 -24.14 17.98
C ASP A 123 9.59 -25.18 18.95
N ASP A 124 9.34 -26.47 18.73
CA ASP A 124 9.66 -27.54 19.68
C ASP A 124 11.13 -27.56 20.14
N ASP A 125 12.07 -27.27 19.23
CA ASP A 125 13.52 -27.30 19.49
C ASP A 125 14.22 -25.94 19.33
N PHE A 126 13.45 -24.85 19.15
CA PHE A 126 13.98 -23.61 18.61
C PHE A 126 13.18 -22.37 19.03
N VAL A 127 13.89 -21.33 19.47
CA VAL A 127 13.30 -20.01 19.71
C VAL A 127 13.97 -18.99 18.78
N ALA A 128 13.17 -18.32 17.96
CA ALA A 128 13.60 -17.19 17.16
C ALA A 128 13.14 -15.86 17.75
N ASN A 129 14.04 -14.89 17.74
CA ASN A 129 13.75 -13.51 18.09
C ASN A 129 13.87 -12.62 16.85
N VAL A 130 12.80 -11.91 16.54
CA VAL A 130 12.72 -10.91 15.48
C VAL A 130 12.72 -9.53 16.13
N ASN A 131 13.78 -8.76 15.89
CA ASN A 131 13.94 -7.40 16.37
C ASN A 131 13.63 -6.42 15.24
N VAL A 132 12.81 -5.41 15.51
CA VAL A 132 12.41 -4.37 14.57
C VAL A 132 12.79 -3.03 15.17
N THR A 133 13.77 -2.37 14.56
CA THR A 133 14.37 -1.13 15.09
C THR A 133 14.35 0.01 14.08
N GLY A 134 14.46 1.25 14.55
CA GLY A 134 14.58 2.44 13.68
C GLY A 134 13.24 3.05 13.28
N PRO A 135 13.22 3.99 12.31
CA PRO A 135 11.99 4.70 11.93
C PRO A 135 10.91 3.76 11.38
N ALA A 136 9.66 3.97 11.76
CA ALA A 136 8.52 3.17 11.30
C ALA A 136 8.33 3.22 9.77
N THR A 137 8.80 4.27 9.12
CA THR A 137 8.81 4.42 7.66
C THR A 137 9.89 3.58 6.97
N LYS A 138 10.96 3.22 7.69
CA LYS A 138 12.07 2.42 7.19
C LYS A 138 12.69 1.60 8.33
N PRO A 139 11.99 0.56 8.81
CA PRO A 139 12.48 -0.27 9.91
C PRO A 139 13.63 -1.17 9.47
N GLU A 140 14.53 -1.46 10.39
CA GLU A 140 15.58 -2.46 10.27
C GLU A 140 15.15 -3.74 10.99
N ILE A 141 15.35 -4.89 10.36
CA ILE A 141 14.91 -6.18 10.90
C ILE A 141 16.11 -7.05 11.25
N GLY A 142 16.29 -7.30 12.55
CA GLY A 142 17.28 -8.24 13.10
C GLY A 142 16.64 -9.61 13.38
N LEU A 143 17.38 -10.68 13.12
CA LEU A 143 16.95 -12.06 13.40
C LEU A 143 18.04 -12.73 14.24
N THR A 144 17.63 -13.33 15.35
CA THR A 144 18.50 -14.10 16.24
C THR A 144 17.76 -15.34 16.72
N SER A 145 18.47 -16.32 17.27
CA SER A 145 17.86 -17.55 17.73
C SER A 145 18.58 -18.21 18.90
N THR A 146 17.90 -19.14 19.55
CA THR A 146 18.44 -20.04 20.55
C THR A 146 18.03 -21.48 20.18
N PRO A 147 18.97 -22.40 19.92
CA PRO A 147 20.43 -22.18 19.84
C PRO A 147 20.81 -21.18 18.73
N GLU A 148 22.02 -20.62 18.81
CA GLU A 148 22.48 -19.60 17.85
C GLU A 148 22.69 -20.23 16.47
N LEU A 149 21.83 -19.86 15.52
CA LEU A 149 21.86 -20.32 14.12
C LEU A 149 22.14 -19.16 13.16
N PRO A 150 22.69 -19.46 11.96
CA PRO A 150 22.75 -18.51 10.85
C PRO A 150 21.38 -17.90 10.51
N ARG A 151 21.37 -16.65 10.04
CA ARG A 151 20.15 -15.87 9.79
C ARG A 151 19.20 -16.50 8.77
N ASP A 152 19.76 -17.10 7.72
CA ASP A 152 19.05 -17.84 6.68
C ASP A 152 18.43 -19.14 7.20
N GLU A 153 19.12 -19.85 8.09
CA GLU A 153 18.58 -21.03 8.78
C GLU A 153 17.41 -20.66 9.70
N VAL A 154 17.53 -19.55 10.45
CA VAL A 154 16.43 -19.00 11.27
C VAL A 154 15.23 -18.67 10.40
N LEU A 155 15.45 -17.98 9.29
CA LEU A 155 14.39 -17.58 8.38
C LEU A 155 13.71 -18.78 7.71
N ALA A 156 14.49 -19.78 7.27
CA ALA A 156 13.96 -21.01 6.68
C ALA A 156 13.05 -21.76 7.64
N ARG A 157 13.47 -21.91 8.91
CA ARG A 157 12.67 -22.56 9.95
C ARG A 157 11.38 -21.79 10.24
N ILE A 158 11.42 -20.46 10.30
CA ILE A 158 10.23 -19.64 10.49
C ILE A 158 9.24 -19.80 9.33
N LEU A 159 9.72 -19.68 8.08
CA LEU A 159 8.86 -19.67 6.90
C LEU A 159 8.33 -21.08 6.54
N PHE A 160 9.19 -22.09 6.61
CA PHE A 160 8.93 -23.43 6.08
C PHE A 160 8.88 -24.52 7.16
N GLY A 161 9.21 -24.21 8.41
CA GLY A 161 9.26 -25.20 9.51
C GLY A 161 10.45 -26.16 9.42
N ARG A 162 11.44 -25.87 8.56
CA ARG A 162 12.59 -26.75 8.32
C ARG A 162 13.84 -25.96 7.94
N GLY A 163 14.99 -26.58 8.16
CA GLY A 163 16.28 -25.99 7.84
C GLY A 163 16.56 -25.89 6.33
N THR A 164 17.53 -25.05 5.99
CA THR A 164 17.96 -24.74 4.61
C THR A 164 18.34 -25.99 3.80
N GLY A 165 18.98 -26.97 4.41
CA GLY A 165 19.37 -28.23 3.76
C GLY A 165 18.21 -29.17 3.39
N GLN A 166 16.98 -28.86 3.81
CA GLN A 166 15.78 -29.67 3.57
C GLN A 166 14.78 -28.95 2.64
N LEU A 167 15.15 -27.78 2.13
CA LEU A 167 14.32 -26.99 1.23
C LEU A 167 14.35 -27.56 -0.19
N SER A 168 13.19 -27.55 -0.85
CA SER A 168 13.13 -27.76 -2.29
C SER A 168 13.80 -26.59 -3.05
N PRO A 169 14.19 -26.76 -4.33
CA PRO A 169 14.77 -25.69 -5.13
C PRO A 169 13.90 -24.41 -5.19
N ILE A 170 12.58 -24.56 -5.16
CA ILE A 170 11.62 -23.44 -5.18
C ILE A 170 11.62 -22.70 -3.84
N GLU A 171 11.57 -23.43 -2.72
CA GLU A 171 11.61 -22.83 -1.38
C GLU A 171 12.95 -22.13 -1.12
N ALA A 172 14.05 -22.68 -1.63
CA ALA A 172 15.36 -22.04 -1.54
C ALA A 172 15.40 -20.70 -2.29
N LEU A 173 14.70 -20.60 -3.43
CA LEU A 173 14.56 -19.33 -4.16
C LEU A 173 13.73 -18.32 -3.37
N GLN A 174 12.60 -18.75 -2.81
CA GLN A 174 11.75 -17.90 -1.95
C GLN A 174 12.50 -17.42 -0.70
N LEU A 175 13.33 -18.27 -0.10
CA LEU A 175 14.19 -17.89 1.01
C LEU A 175 15.20 -16.81 0.59
N ALA A 176 15.82 -16.97 -0.58
CA ALA A 176 16.77 -15.99 -1.10
C ALA A 176 16.10 -14.62 -1.35
N GLU A 177 14.88 -14.60 -1.87
CA GLU A 177 14.08 -13.38 -2.02
C GLU A 177 13.77 -12.73 -0.67
N ALA A 178 13.29 -13.51 0.31
CA ALA A 178 13.00 -13.03 1.65
C ALA A 178 14.25 -12.47 2.35
N ALA A 179 15.39 -13.17 2.25
CA ALA A 179 16.67 -12.72 2.79
C ALA A 179 17.17 -11.43 2.09
N ALA A 180 16.95 -11.29 0.78
CA ALA A 180 17.26 -10.06 0.06
C ALA A 180 16.41 -8.89 0.57
N THR A 181 15.09 -9.06 0.73
CA THR A 181 14.22 -8.03 1.31
C THR A 181 14.66 -7.64 2.72
N LEU A 182 14.98 -8.61 3.57
CA LEU A 182 15.42 -8.40 4.97
C LEU A 182 16.80 -7.76 5.12
N SER A 183 17.68 -7.89 4.12
CA SER A 183 19.00 -7.26 4.12
C SER A 183 18.98 -5.84 3.58
N GLY A 184 17.83 -5.34 3.12
CA GLY A 184 17.71 -4.04 2.45
C GLY A 184 18.35 -4.01 1.06
N VAL A 185 19.09 -5.06 0.66
CA VAL A 185 19.64 -5.27 -0.69
C VAL A 185 18.52 -5.55 -1.70
N GLY A 186 17.44 -6.17 -1.24
CA GLY A 186 16.16 -6.33 -1.92
C GLY A 186 15.14 -5.26 -1.50
N GLY A 187 15.61 -4.10 -1.03
CA GLY A 187 14.78 -2.91 -0.89
C GLY A 187 14.02 -2.72 -2.19
N SER A 188 12.72 -2.95 -2.14
CA SER A 188 11.78 -2.85 -3.26
C SER A 188 11.78 -4.03 -4.26
N SER A 189 11.41 -5.26 -3.85
CA SER A 189 10.77 -6.18 -4.80
C SER A 189 9.48 -5.57 -5.37
N ALA A 190 8.79 -4.76 -4.55
CA ALA A 190 7.78 -3.80 -5.02
C ALA A 190 8.35 -2.85 -6.08
N GLY A 191 9.52 -2.24 -5.86
CA GLY A 191 10.08 -1.21 -6.75
C GLY A 191 10.74 -1.72 -8.03
N LEU A 192 11.26 -2.95 -8.07
CA LEU A 192 11.77 -3.54 -9.31
C LEU A 192 10.62 -3.90 -10.25
N LEU A 193 9.60 -4.58 -9.74
CA LEU A 193 8.38 -4.86 -10.51
C LEU A 193 7.63 -3.57 -10.84
N ASP A 194 7.56 -2.60 -9.92
CA ASP A 194 6.92 -1.31 -10.18
C ASP A 194 7.68 -0.47 -11.22
N LYS A 195 9.02 -0.52 -11.25
CA LYS A 195 9.83 0.09 -12.33
C LYS A 195 9.58 -0.59 -13.67
N VAL A 196 9.46 -1.92 -13.69
CA VAL A 196 9.13 -2.65 -14.92
C VAL A 196 7.69 -2.33 -15.36
N ARG A 197 6.72 -2.31 -14.43
CA ARG A 197 5.33 -1.90 -14.67
C ARG A 197 5.23 -0.48 -15.21
N SER A 198 5.95 0.47 -14.62
CA SER A 198 5.96 1.87 -15.06
C SER A 198 6.62 2.04 -16.43
N THR A 199 7.67 1.28 -16.72
CA THR A 199 8.37 1.30 -18.02
C THR A 199 7.52 0.66 -19.12
N LEU A 200 6.79 -0.42 -18.80
CA LEU A 200 5.90 -1.12 -19.72
C LEU A 200 4.50 -0.47 -19.81
N GLY A 201 4.17 0.46 -18.91
CA GLY A 201 2.87 1.15 -18.88
C GLY A 201 1.70 0.26 -18.49
N VAL A 202 1.94 -0.74 -17.63
CA VAL A 202 0.94 -1.74 -17.20
C VAL A 202 0.59 -1.59 -15.72
N ASP A 203 -0.68 -1.80 -15.39
CA ASP A 203 -1.19 -1.70 -14.02
C ASP A 203 -1.01 -3.02 -13.26
N VAL A 204 -0.92 -4.15 -13.96
CA VAL A 204 -0.72 -5.47 -13.35
C VAL A 204 0.44 -6.15 -14.06
N LEU A 205 1.40 -6.65 -13.28
CA LEU A 205 2.46 -7.55 -13.74
C LEU A 205 2.65 -8.63 -12.68
N GLN A 206 2.33 -9.87 -13.04
CA GLN A 206 2.37 -11.03 -12.17
C GLN A 206 3.18 -12.14 -12.82
N VAL A 207 4.00 -12.80 -12.01
CA VAL A 207 4.72 -14.02 -12.41
C VAL A 207 4.12 -15.17 -11.59
N ASP A 208 3.52 -16.14 -12.27
CA ASP A 208 3.03 -17.38 -11.69
C ASP A 208 4.02 -18.48 -12.03
N ALA A 209 4.64 -19.12 -11.02
CA ALA A 209 5.59 -20.21 -11.26
C ALA A 209 4.94 -21.45 -11.89
N GLY A 210 3.60 -21.57 -11.79
CA GLY A 210 2.82 -22.71 -12.28
C GLY A 210 3.06 -23.99 -11.48
N GLU A 211 2.12 -24.92 -11.54
CA GLU A 211 2.26 -26.27 -10.96
C GLU A 211 2.03 -27.32 -12.05
N GLY A 212 2.84 -28.39 -12.05
CA GLY A 212 2.75 -29.49 -13.01
C GLY A 212 3.06 -29.10 -14.46
N ASP A 213 2.30 -29.63 -15.42
CA ASP A 213 2.52 -29.46 -16.87
C ASP A 213 2.22 -28.05 -17.41
N ALA A 214 1.61 -27.18 -16.60
CA ALA A 214 1.26 -25.81 -17.01
C ALA A 214 2.50 -24.90 -17.15
N GLY A 215 3.57 -25.20 -16.41
CA GLY A 215 4.82 -24.43 -16.40
C GLY A 215 4.67 -22.98 -15.92
N PRO A 216 5.79 -22.24 -15.81
CA PRO A 216 5.75 -20.84 -15.41
C PRO A 216 5.01 -19.98 -16.43
N SER A 217 4.31 -18.96 -15.94
CA SER A 217 3.59 -17.99 -16.75
C SER A 217 3.72 -16.57 -16.24
N VAL A 218 3.64 -15.61 -17.15
CA VAL A 218 3.67 -14.18 -16.86
C VAL A 218 2.35 -13.57 -17.32
N ARG A 219 1.70 -12.79 -16.46
CA ARG A 219 0.51 -12.01 -16.78
C ARG A 219 0.84 -10.52 -16.70
N ALA A 220 0.47 -9.77 -17.73
CA ALA A 220 0.58 -8.31 -17.75
C ALA A 220 -0.72 -7.69 -18.24
N GLY A 221 -1.18 -6.59 -17.66
CA GLY A 221 -2.44 -5.98 -18.07
C GLY A 221 -2.68 -4.58 -17.50
N LYS A 222 -3.75 -3.96 -17.97
CA LYS A 222 -4.13 -2.58 -17.65
C LYS A 222 -5.63 -2.47 -17.43
N TYR A 223 -6.04 -1.61 -16.49
CA TYR A 223 -7.43 -1.18 -16.38
C TYR A 223 -7.69 -0.06 -17.37
N VAL A 224 -8.59 -0.31 -18.32
CA VAL A 224 -8.94 0.67 -19.36
C VAL A 224 -10.15 1.52 -18.97
N ALA A 225 -10.95 1.03 -18.02
CA ALA A 225 -12.03 1.74 -17.35
C ALA A 225 -12.26 1.10 -15.96
N GLU A 226 -13.09 1.76 -15.14
CA GLU A 226 -13.55 1.17 -13.87
C GLU A 226 -14.26 -0.17 -14.15
N GLY A 227 -13.81 -1.24 -13.50
CA GLY A 227 -14.32 -2.59 -13.70
C GLY A 227 -13.96 -3.26 -15.04
N VAL A 228 -13.08 -2.68 -15.86
CA VAL A 228 -12.67 -3.28 -17.15
C VAL A 228 -11.16 -3.47 -17.22
N PHE A 229 -10.74 -4.73 -17.17
CA PHE A 229 -9.34 -5.16 -17.22
C PHE A 229 -9.03 -5.82 -18.57
N VAL A 230 -7.90 -5.43 -19.17
CA VAL A 230 -7.36 -6.06 -20.39
C VAL A 230 -5.94 -6.50 -20.12
N GLY A 231 -5.66 -7.77 -20.37
CA GLY A 231 -4.34 -8.36 -20.12
C GLY A 231 -3.90 -9.38 -21.16
N ALA A 232 -2.64 -9.76 -21.06
CA ALA A 232 -2.03 -10.86 -21.78
C ALA A 232 -1.34 -11.78 -20.78
N LYS A 233 -1.48 -13.08 -21.01
CA LYS A 233 -0.79 -14.15 -20.30
C LYS A 233 0.16 -14.85 -21.26
N GLN A 234 1.37 -15.15 -20.81
CA GLN A 234 2.40 -15.88 -21.54
C GLN A 234 2.89 -17.04 -20.66
N GLY A 235 2.50 -18.27 -20.96
CA GLY A 235 3.06 -19.47 -20.34
C GLY A 235 4.28 -20.03 -21.07
N ALA A 236 5.05 -20.88 -20.40
CA ALA A 236 6.22 -21.58 -20.95
C ALA A 236 5.85 -22.79 -21.84
N GLY A 237 4.62 -23.30 -21.71
CA GLY A 237 4.12 -24.41 -22.52
C GLY A 237 3.71 -24.01 -23.96
N PRO A 238 3.72 -24.95 -24.92
CA PRO A 238 3.24 -24.71 -26.28
C PRO A 238 1.76 -24.27 -26.28
N GLY A 239 1.46 -23.09 -26.84
CA GLY A 239 0.10 -22.56 -26.91
C GLY A 239 -0.43 -21.99 -25.59
N ALA A 240 0.43 -21.78 -24.58
CA ALA A 240 0.06 -21.26 -23.26
C ALA A 240 -0.05 -19.72 -23.20
N SER A 241 -0.02 -19.04 -24.35
CA SER A 241 -0.24 -17.59 -24.43
C SER A 241 -1.69 -17.27 -24.73
N ALA A 242 -2.24 -16.29 -24.03
CA ALA A 242 -3.62 -15.85 -24.21
C ALA A 242 -3.78 -14.34 -23.97
N ALA A 243 -4.77 -13.73 -24.61
CA ALA A 243 -5.29 -12.42 -24.24
C ALA A 243 -6.52 -12.61 -23.36
N THR A 244 -6.64 -11.83 -22.29
CA THR A 244 -7.73 -11.90 -21.32
C THR A 244 -8.41 -10.55 -21.22
N VAL A 245 -9.74 -10.57 -21.20
CA VAL A 245 -10.58 -9.41 -20.90
C VAL A 245 -11.50 -9.80 -19.76
N GLU A 246 -11.50 -9.00 -18.70
CA GLU A 246 -12.40 -9.15 -17.57
C GLU A 246 -13.25 -7.90 -17.40
N ILE A 247 -14.56 -8.09 -17.24
CA ILE A 247 -15.55 -7.03 -17.09
C ILE A 247 -16.37 -7.32 -15.84
N GLU A 248 -16.25 -6.45 -14.85
CA GLU A 248 -17.11 -6.45 -13.66
C GLU A 248 -18.47 -5.85 -14.04
N LEU A 249 -19.52 -6.67 -13.96
CA LEU A 249 -20.88 -6.24 -14.26
C LEU A 249 -21.56 -5.68 -13.01
N THR A 250 -21.27 -6.29 -11.86
CA THR A 250 -21.72 -5.88 -10.52
C THR A 250 -20.64 -6.25 -9.51
N PRO A 251 -20.66 -5.72 -8.26
CA PRO A 251 -19.66 -6.07 -7.24
C PRO A 251 -19.56 -7.57 -6.91
N ASN A 252 -20.52 -8.37 -7.37
CA ASN A 252 -20.57 -9.81 -7.12
C ASN A 252 -20.39 -10.63 -8.40
N ILE A 253 -20.55 -10.05 -9.60
CA ILE A 253 -20.58 -10.77 -10.88
C ILE A 253 -19.53 -10.18 -11.83
N SER A 254 -18.62 -11.01 -12.32
CA SER A 254 -17.69 -10.65 -13.41
C SER A 254 -17.81 -11.59 -14.61
N LEU A 255 -17.54 -11.04 -15.80
CA LEU A 255 -17.46 -11.76 -17.07
C LEU A 255 -15.99 -11.82 -17.48
N GLU A 256 -15.49 -13.02 -17.74
CA GLU A 256 -14.13 -13.26 -18.19
C GLU A 256 -14.13 -13.85 -19.60
N SER A 257 -13.27 -13.34 -20.47
CA SER A 257 -13.06 -13.84 -21.83
C SER A 257 -11.56 -14.02 -22.07
N GLU A 258 -11.17 -15.21 -22.52
CA GLU A 258 -9.80 -15.58 -22.83
C GLU A 258 -9.70 -16.05 -24.28
N VAL A 259 -8.71 -15.54 -25.01
CA VAL A 259 -8.40 -15.94 -26.39
C VAL A 259 -6.96 -16.43 -26.45
N GLY A 260 -6.79 -17.74 -26.62
CA GLY A 260 -5.47 -18.39 -26.71
C GLY A 260 -4.84 -18.34 -28.11
N GLN A 261 -3.51 -18.43 -28.18
CA GLN A 261 -2.74 -18.46 -29.44
C GLN A 261 -3.14 -19.57 -30.41
N THR A 262 -3.74 -20.65 -29.92
CA THR A 262 -4.22 -21.78 -30.75
C THR A 262 -5.60 -21.54 -31.38
N GLY A 263 -6.15 -20.32 -31.25
CA GLY A 263 -7.48 -19.96 -31.75
C GLY A 263 -8.62 -20.46 -30.87
N ARG A 264 -8.33 -21.07 -29.72
CA ARG A 264 -9.32 -21.46 -28.72
C ARG A 264 -9.71 -20.25 -27.89
N SER A 265 -10.98 -19.88 -27.94
CA SER A 265 -11.57 -18.88 -27.05
C SER A 265 -12.38 -19.56 -25.95
N ARG A 266 -12.33 -18.99 -24.75
CA ARG A 266 -13.14 -19.39 -23.59
C ARG A 266 -13.81 -18.13 -23.05
N ALA A 267 -15.08 -18.23 -22.69
CA ALA A 267 -15.79 -17.20 -21.96
C ALA A 267 -16.42 -17.84 -20.71
N GLY A 268 -16.36 -17.13 -19.59
CA GLY A 268 -16.87 -17.59 -18.29
C GLY A 268 -17.51 -16.45 -17.52
N VAL A 269 -18.40 -16.79 -16.59
CA VAL A 269 -19.01 -15.83 -15.67
C VAL A 269 -18.65 -16.29 -14.26
N ASN A 270 -18.05 -15.40 -13.48
CA ASN A 270 -17.71 -15.62 -12.08
C ASN A 270 -18.72 -14.90 -11.19
N TRP A 271 -19.10 -15.54 -10.09
CA TRP A 271 -20.03 -14.97 -9.12
C TRP A 271 -19.62 -15.32 -7.69
N GLN A 272 -19.61 -14.33 -6.81
CA GLN A 272 -19.23 -14.49 -5.41
C GLN A 272 -20.27 -13.85 -4.48
N PHE A 273 -20.74 -14.60 -3.49
CA PHE A 273 -21.59 -14.10 -2.41
C PHE A 273 -20.81 -14.01 -1.11
N ASN A 274 -20.93 -12.88 -0.44
CA ASN A 274 -20.47 -12.70 0.93
C ASN A 274 -21.64 -13.03 1.87
N TYR A 275 -21.42 -13.94 2.83
CA TYR A 275 -22.36 -14.28 3.90
C TYR A 275 -21.95 -13.61 5.20
#